data_AF-A0A9E2L7D2-F1
#
_entry.id   AF-A0A9E2L7D2-F1
#
_cell.length_a   1.000
_cell.length_b   1.000
_cell.length_c   1.000
_cell.angle_alpha   90.00
_cell.angle_beta   90.00
_cell.angle_gamma   90.00
#
_symmetry.space_group_name_H-M   'P 1'
#
loop_
_entity.id
_entity.type
_entity.pdbx_description
1 polymer ?
#
loop_
_entity_poly.entity_id
_entity_poly.type
_entity_poly.pdbx_seq_one_letter_code
_entity_poly.pdbx_strand_id
1 'polypeptide(L)'
;MKALKIYLFAALAVILMSCGGSSMNPVSEKIQGPLGDYFEVVDRDYKPNSGKVSIEIKRIKEGFPAPWMEGMEVGYYGGYFEPLFSVEYQDADGNVLGKDAADIAFEEDELKAIAALNVGESATITFDCYEKDVKKFKVSSTFEVHMESSDASSASGVEVIDADDLDVIDSNDLESTSDGTSSSSSSSSEDWDAVLDSYESYVDQYISFAKKAAKGDMSALAEYPSLMSKAQELSDKLNNAKSDLSASQAARYARISAKMVEAAASMN
;
A
#
# COMPACT_ATOMS: atom_id res chain seq x y z
N MET A 1 -22.00 -18.27 25.87
CA MET A 1 -20.69 -18.88 25.59
C MET A 1 -20.02 -18.09 24.48
N LYS A 2 -19.44 -16.93 24.80
CA LYS A 2 -18.01 -16.62 24.64
C LYS A 2 -17.27 -17.54 23.66
N ALA A 3 -17.01 -17.03 22.46
CA ALA A 3 -15.80 -17.32 21.72
C ALA A 3 -14.97 -16.02 21.71
N LEU A 4 -14.27 -15.78 22.82
CA LEU A 4 -13.24 -14.75 22.90
C LEU A 4 -12.07 -15.30 22.05
N LYS A 5 -11.89 -14.77 20.83
CA LYS A 5 -10.66 -15.02 20.07
C LYS A 5 -9.53 -14.32 20.82
N ILE A 6 -8.87 -15.08 21.68
CA ILE A 6 -7.62 -14.72 22.32
C ILE A 6 -6.60 -14.62 21.18
N TYR A 7 -6.35 -13.41 20.69
CA TYR A 7 -5.08 -13.12 20.07
C TYR A 7 -4.06 -13.15 21.21
N LEU A 8 -3.48 -14.34 21.36
CA LEU A 8 -2.31 -14.57 22.18
C LEU A 8 -1.19 -13.77 21.52
N PHE A 9 -1.01 -12.50 21.92
CA PHE A 9 0.20 -11.78 21.62
C PHE A 9 1.35 -12.48 22.34
N ALA A 10 1.93 -13.45 21.65
CA ALA A 10 3.22 -14.01 21.99
C ALA A 10 4.29 -12.95 21.70
N ALA A 11 4.33 -11.88 22.49
CA ALA A 11 5.54 -11.11 22.68
C ALA A 11 6.48 -11.93 23.57
N LEU A 12 7.02 -13.04 23.04
CA LEU A 12 8.09 -13.78 23.70
C LEU A 12 8.89 -14.68 22.73
N ALA A 13 9.87 -14.07 22.09
CA ALA A 13 11.23 -14.59 21.89
C ALA A 13 12.07 -13.34 21.63
N VAL A 14 13.10 -12.98 22.39
CA VAL A 14 14.32 -13.75 22.56
C VAL A 14 14.97 -13.45 23.93
N ILE A 15 15.03 -14.46 24.78
CA ILE A 15 16.10 -14.57 25.79
C ILE A 15 17.33 -15.09 25.03
N LEU A 16 18.30 -14.22 24.76
CA LEU A 16 19.69 -14.64 24.57
C LEU A 16 20.49 -14.10 25.76
N MET A 17 20.57 -14.93 26.79
CA MET A 17 21.60 -14.80 27.82
C MET A 17 22.97 -15.15 27.23
N SER A 18 24.01 -14.45 27.71
CA SER A 18 25.40 -14.94 27.82
C SER A 18 26.22 -14.94 26.51
N CYS A 19 27.48 -14.50 26.39
CA CYS A 19 28.47 -13.80 27.22
C CYS A 19 29.64 -13.43 26.27
N GLY A 20 30.23 -12.23 26.34
CA GLY A 20 31.57 -11.97 25.78
C GLY A 20 31.75 -10.77 24.84
N GLY A 21 30.68 -10.10 24.38
CA GLY A 21 30.78 -8.88 23.58
C GLY A 21 30.68 -7.60 24.42
N SER A 22 31.43 -6.55 24.07
CA SER A 22 31.14 -5.19 24.54
C SER A 22 29.70 -4.82 24.17
N SER A 23 28.93 -4.25 25.10
CA SER A 23 27.59 -3.72 24.79
C SER A 23 27.70 -2.40 24.05
N MET A 24 26.64 -2.08 23.29
CA MET A 24 26.46 -0.81 22.61
C MET A 24 25.02 -0.30 22.78
N ASN A 25 24.85 1.02 22.66
CA ASN A 25 23.56 1.69 22.80
C ASN A 25 23.22 2.50 21.54
N PRO A 26 21.93 2.72 21.24
CA PRO A 26 21.57 3.65 20.18
C PRO A 26 22.03 5.07 20.54
N VAL A 27 22.49 5.83 19.55
CA VAL A 27 22.75 7.28 19.71
C VAL A 27 21.42 8.03 19.89
N SER A 28 20.33 7.51 19.33
CA SER A 28 18.97 8.04 19.44
C SER A 28 17.97 6.92 19.15
N GLU A 29 16.80 6.98 19.79
CA GLU A 29 15.64 6.16 19.45
C GLU A 29 15.11 6.48 18.04
N LYS A 30 15.27 7.72 17.57
CA LYS A 30 14.77 8.14 16.27
C LYS A 30 15.59 7.51 15.13
N ILE A 31 14.91 6.77 14.26
CA ILE A 31 15.46 6.28 13.00
C ILE A 31 15.57 7.45 12.02
N GLN A 32 16.71 7.57 11.33
CA GLN A 32 16.89 8.59 10.30
C GLN A 32 16.27 8.13 8.97
N GLY A 33 15.69 9.06 8.21
CA GLY A 33 15.07 8.75 6.91
C GLY A 33 13.55 8.52 6.98
N PRO A 34 12.94 8.07 5.87
CA PRO A 34 11.50 8.11 5.68
C PRO A 34 10.71 7.20 6.62
N LEU A 35 11.30 6.12 7.14
CA LEU A 35 10.63 5.24 8.11
C LEU A 35 10.69 5.77 9.56
N GLY A 36 11.44 6.84 9.82
CA GLY A 36 11.64 7.40 11.17
C GLY A 36 10.41 8.04 11.82
N ASP A 37 9.37 8.33 11.05
CA ASP A 37 8.07 8.79 11.58
C ASP A 37 7.13 7.62 11.92
N TYR A 38 7.52 6.39 11.55
CA TYR A 38 6.71 5.18 11.69
C TYR A 38 7.32 4.16 12.64
N PHE A 39 8.65 4.18 12.77
CA PHE A 39 9.41 3.25 13.59
C PHE A 39 10.48 3.97 14.42
N GLU A 40 10.76 3.43 15.60
CA GLU A 40 11.83 3.85 16.49
C GLU A 40 12.68 2.65 16.92
N VAL A 41 13.94 2.90 17.26
CA VAL A 41 14.80 1.93 17.94
C VAL A 41 14.42 1.91 19.42
N VAL A 42 14.30 0.72 20.00
CA VAL A 42 14.09 0.58 21.45
C VAL A 42 15.38 0.94 22.20
N ASP A 43 15.34 1.90 23.12
CA ASP A 43 16.52 2.25 23.92
C ASP A 43 16.86 1.19 24.96
N ARG A 44 17.94 0.44 24.71
CA ARG A 44 18.47 -0.61 25.59
C ARG A 44 19.92 -0.93 25.23
N ASP A 45 20.53 -1.79 26.05
CA ASP A 45 21.83 -2.38 25.74
C ASP A 45 21.68 -3.50 24.71
N TYR A 46 22.43 -3.37 23.61
CA TYR A 46 22.58 -4.39 22.58
C TYR A 46 23.96 -5.04 22.66
N LYS A 47 24.03 -6.35 22.45
CA LYS A 47 25.28 -7.11 22.51
C LYS A 47 25.47 -7.88 21.22
N PRO A 48 26.50 -7.56 20.42
CA PRO A 48 26.87 -8.38 19.30
C PRO A 48 27.19 -9.80 19.74
N ASN A 49 26.72 -10.79 18.98
CA ASN A 49 26.98 -12.20 19.17
C ASN A 49 27.39 -12.80 17.83
N SER A 50 28.54 -13.47 17.79
CA SER A 50 29.01 -14.22 16.62
C SER A 50 29.05 -13.39 15.33
N GLY A 51 29.48 -12.13 15.43
CA GLY A 51 29.59 -11.21 14.29
C GLY A 51 28.26 -10.62 13.83
N LYS A 52 27.18 -10.75 14.61
CA LYS A 52 25.86 -10.20 14.31
C LYS A 52 25.26 -9.48 15.51
N VAL A 53 24.31 -8.59 15.28
CA VAL A 53 23.51 -7.94 16.31
C VAL A 53 22.07 -7.77 15.83
N SER A 54 21.11 -8.22 16.65
CA SER A 54 19.69 -8.02 16.38
C SER A 54 19.21 -6.76 17.12
N ILE A 55 18.82 -5.74 16.36
CA ILE A 55 18.32 -4.46 16.87
C ILE A 55 16.80 -4.50 16.90
N GLU A 56 16.22 -4.10 18.03
CA GLU A 56 14.78 -4.09 18.25
C GLU A 56 14.17 -2.78 17.75
N ILE A 57 13.20 -2.90 16.86
CA ILE A 57 12.51 -1.80 16.19
C ILE A 57 11.03 -1.86 16.57
N LYS A 58 10.47 -0.74 16.99
CA LYS A 58 9.10 -0.61 17.47
C LYS A 58 8.29 0.27 16.53
N ARG A 59 7.06 -0.14 16.21
CA ARG A 59 6.12 0.68 15.44
C ARG A 59 5.48 1.74 16.32
N ILE A 60 5.53 3.00 15.87
CA ILE A 60 4.97 4.16 16.58
C ILE A 60 3.83 4.84 15.83
N LYS A 61 3.67 4.56 14.53
CA LYS A 61 2.61 5.13 13.70
C LYS A 61 2.12 4.11 12.67
N GLU A 62 0.83 4.16 12.39
CA GLU A 62 0.19 3.38 11.33
C GLU A 62 0.59 3.87 9.94
N GLY A 63 0.50 2.97 8.96
CA GLY A 63 0.86 3.20 7.57
C GLY A 63 2.38 3.26 7.32
N PHE A 64 2.74 3.81 6.16
CA PHE A 64 4.10 3.99 5.66
C PHE A 64 4.21 5.30 4.85
N PRO A 65 5.41 5.72 4.43
CA PRO A 65 5.59 6.86 3.56
C PRO A 65 4.82 6.73 2.24
N ALA A 66 4.29 7.84 1.71
CA ALA A 66 3.70 7.85 0.37
C ALA A 66 4.76 7.47 -0.69
N PRO A 67 4.39 6.76 -1.77
CA PRO A 67 3.05 6.44 -2.23
C PRO A 67 2.51 5.07 -1.76
N TRP A 68 2.96 4.56 -0.61
CA TRP A 68 2.43 3.31 -0.07
C TRP A 68 0.92 3.37 0.13
N MET A 69 0.24 2.29 -0.21
CA MET A 69 -1.20 2.13 -0.04
C MET A 69 -1.47 0.90 0.83
N GLU A 70 -2.52 0.99 1.65
CA GLU A 70 -2.97 -0.14 2.46
C GLU A 70 -3.23 -1.37 1.58
N GLY A 71 -2.69 -2.52 2.00
CA GLY A 71 -2.72 -3.76 1.24
C GLY A 71 -1.50 -4.01 0.36
N MET A 72 -0.59 -3.03 0.17
CA MET A 72 0.72 -3.32 -0.40
C MET A 72 1.54 -4.17 0.58
N GLU A 73 2.28 -5.14 0.05
CA GLU A 73 3.14 -6.04 0.81
C GLU A 73 4.63 -5.72 0.60
N VAL A 74 5.47 -6.17 1.53
CA VAL A 74 6.93 -6.09 1.38
C VAL A 74 7.38 -6.98 0.23
N GLY A 75 8.11 -6.41 -0.73
CA GLY A 75 8.59 -7.09 -1.92
C GLY A 75 9.34 -6.15 -2.87
N TYR A 76 9.85 -6.71 -3.96
CA TYR A 76 10.80 -6.05 -4.87
C TYR A 76 10.30 -5.95 -6.32
N TYR A 77 9.03 -6.29 -6.55
CA TYR A 77 8.40 -6.28 -7.88
C TYR A 77 7.18 -5.36 -7.90
N GLY A 78 6.56 -5.18 -9.07
CA GLY A 78 5.38 -4.32 -9.22
C GLY A 78 4.24 -4.71 -8.28
N GLY A 79 3.66 -3.72 -7.60
CA GLY A 79 2.62 -3.90 -6.58
C GLY A 79 3.13 -4.02 -5.14
N TYR A 80 4.44 -3.93 -4.91
CA TYR A 80 5.08 -4.11 -3.60
C TYR A 80 5.79 -2.84 -3.11
N PHE A 81 6.28 -2.87 -1.87
CA PHE A 81 7.17 -1.85 -1.33
C PHE A 81 8.40 -2.48 -0.64
N GLU A 82 9.49 -1.72 -0.58
CA GLU A 82 10.77 -2.18 -0.10
C GLU A 82 11.25 -1.27 1.05
N PRO A 83 11.00 -1.67 2.31
CA PRO A 83 11.61 -1.02 3.45
C PRO A 83 13.05 -1.53 3.60
N LEU A 84 13.99 -0.63 3.85
CA LEU A 84 15.38 -1.01 4.15
C LEU A 84 15.85 -0.22 5.36
N PHE A 85 16.49 -0.93 6.29
CA PHE A 85 17.12 -0.35 7.47
C PHE A 85 18.63 -0.54 7.37
N SER A 86 19.38 0.47 7.82
CA SER A 86 20.83 0.42 7.87
C SER A 86 21.33 0.85 9.24
N VAL A 87 22.47 0.31 9.63
CA VAL A 87 23.14 0.64 10.89
C VAL A 87 24.52 1.24 10.61
N GLU A 88 24.88 2.26 11.37
CA GLU A 88 26.23 2.82 11.45
C GLU A 88 26.78 2.60 12.86
N TYR A 89 27.83 1.80 12.98
CA TYR A 89 28.51 1.53 14.24
C TYR A 89 29.54 2.60 14.55
N GLN A 90 29.61 2.99 15.82
CA GLN A 90 30.49 4.06 16.28
C GLN A 90 31.25 3.66 17.55
N ASP A 91 32.46 4.20 17.71
CA ASP A 91 33.21 4.13 18.96
C ASP A 91 32.65 5.07 20.04
N ALA A 92 33.34 5.17 21.18
CA ALA A 92 32.92 6.04 22.29
C ALA A 92 32.88 7.53 21.91
N ASP A 93 33.80 7.96 21.04
CA ASP A 93 33.99 9.35 20.61
C ASP A 93 33.04 9.72 19.46
N GLY A 94 32.35 8.73 18.89
CA GLY A 94 31.39 8.91 17.79
C GLY A 94 32.01 8.75 16.41
N ASN A 95 33.25 8.25 16.31
CA ASN A 95 33.86 7.92 15.02
C ASN A 95 33.20 6.68 14.45
N VAL A 96 32.95 6.69 13.13
CA VAL A 96 32.34 5.57 12.43
C VAL A 96 33.34 4.42 12.29
N LEU A 97 32.96 3.25 12.77
CA LEU A 97 33.75 2.01 12.68
C LEU A 97 33.32 1.15 11.49
N GLY A 98 32.02 1.05 11.23
CA GLY A 98 31.47 0.20 10.19
C GLY A 98 30.00 0.50 9.90
N LYS A 99 29.49 -0.07 8.81
CA LYS A 99 28.09 0.07 8.39
C LYS A 99 27.58 -1.26 7.88
N ASP A 100 26.28 -1.47 8.02
CA ASP A 100 25.57 -2.62 7.46
C ASP A 100 24.13 -2.24 7.08
N ALA A 101 23.49 -3.02 6.23
CA ALA A 101 22.10 -2.81 5.82
C ALA A 101 21.37 -4.15 5.70
N ALA A 102 20.14 -4.19 6.19
CA ALA A 102 19.24 -5.30 6.01
C ALA A 102 18.57 -5.18 4.64
N ASP A 103 18.98 -6.03 3.72
CA ASP A 103 18.54 -6.09 2.33
C ASP A 103 17.39 -7.09 2.21
N ILE A 104 16.35 -6.74 1.45
CA ILE A 104 15.20 -7.61 1.22
C ILE A 104 15.59 -8.98 0.63
N ALA A 105 16.73 -9.09 -0.06
CA ALA A 105 17.23 -10.35 -0.60
C ALA A 105 17.68 -11.36 0.49
N PHE A 106 18.06 -10.88 1.67
CA PHE A 106 18.59 -11.74 2.76
C PHE A 106 17.72 -11.69 4.02
N GLU A 107 17.07 -10.55 4.28
CA GLU A 107 16.28 -10.29 5.50
C GLU A 107 14.77 -10.13 5.22
N GLU A 108 14.24 -10.70 4.13
CA GLU A 108 12.83 -10.58 3.72
C GLU A 108 11.83 -10.87 4.86
N ASP A 109 12.04 -11.96 5.61
CA ASP A 109 11.15 -12.38 6.69
C ASP A 109 11.17 -11.40 7.86
N GLU A 110 12.34 -10.85 8.21
CA GLU A 110 12.47 -9.84 9.27
C GLU A 110 11.81 -8.53 8.84
N LEU A 111 11.99 -8.10 7.59
CA LEU A 111 11.37 -6.90 7.03
C LEU A 111 9.84 -7.03 6.92
N LYS A 112 9.33 -8.21 6.54
CA LYS A 112 7.90 -8.52 6.57
C LYS A 112 7.35 -8.49 7.99
N ALA A 113 8.05 -9.07 8.95
CA ALA A 113 7.65 -9.06 10.36
C ALA A 113 7.55 -7.63 10.91
N ILE A 114 8.53 -6.78 10.58
CA ILE A 114 8.54 -5.36 10.95
C ILE A 114 7.38 -4.61 10.31
N ALA A 115 7.11 -4.86 9.02
CA ALA A 115 6.04 -4.19 8.32
C ALA A 115 4.63 -4.56 8.83
N ALA A 116 4.49 -5.76 9.38
CA ALA A 116 3.23 -6.29 9.90
C ALA A 116 2.94 -5.90 11.37
N LEU A 117 3.86 -5.23 12.07
CA LEU A 117 3.67 -4.81 13.46
C LEU A 117 2.44 -3.92 13.62
N ASN A 118 1.65 -4.07 14.68
CA ASN A 118 0.70 -3.02 15.07
C ASN A 118 1.43 -1.91 15.85
N VAL A 119 0.86 -0.70 15.92
CA VAL A 119 1.44 0.37 16.75
C VAL A 119 1.62 -0.09 18.20
N GLY A 120 2.84 0.08 18.71
CA GLY A 120 3.26 -0.33 20.06
C GLY A 120 4.00 -1.67 20.10
N GLU A 121 3.94 -2.46 19.04
CA GLU A 121 4.67 -3.73 18.94
C GLU A 121 6.10 -3.54 18.44
N SER A 122 6.96 -4.52 18.73
CA SER A 122 8.34 -4.56 18.28
C SER A 122 8.71 -5.89 17.63
N ALA A 123 9.65 -5.82 16.69
CA ALA A 123 10.36 -6.97 16.13
C ALA A 123 11.85 -6.61 16.00
N THR A 124 12.67 -7.58 15.61
CA THR A 124 14.12 -7.38 15.48
C THR A 124 14.56 -7.46 14.03
N ILE A 125 15.54 -6.62 13.67
CA ILE A 125 16.30 -6.72 12.42
C ILE A 125 17.75 -7.04 12.77
N THR A 126 18.33 -8.03 12.11
CA THR A 126 19.68 -8.52 12.35
C THR A 126 20.66 -7.91 11.37
N PHE A 127 21.75 -7.36 11.91
CA PHE A 127 22.84 -6.76 11.15
C PHE A 127 24.16 -7.49 11.43
N ASP A 128 25.05 -7.51 10.46
CA ASP A 128 26.44 -7.89 10.65
C ASP A 128 27.18 -6.83 11.48
N CYS A 129 27.95 -7.29 12.46
CA CYS A 129 28.73 -6.48 13.38
C CYS A 129 30.05 -7.18 13.71
N TYR A 130 31.07 -6.96 12.88
CA TYR A 130 32.42 -7.51 13.08
C TYR A 130 33.35 -6.58 13.87
N GLU A 131 32.88 -5.36 14.16
CA GLU A 131 33.65 -4.33 14.84
C GLU A 131 33.80 -4.61 16.35
N LYS A 132 35.03 -4.51 16.87
CA LYS A 132 35.34 -4.90 18.26
C LYS A 132 35.10 -3.80 19.29
N ASP A 133 35.26 -2.54 18.87
CA ASP A 133 35.27 -1.37 19.75
C ASP A 133 33.97 -0.55 19.66
N VAL A 134 32.89 -1.15 19.13
CA VAL A 134 31.58 -0.49 19.04
C VAL A 134 31.06 -0.20 20.43
N LYS A 135 30.63 1.05 20.62
CA LYS A 135 29.95 1.54 21.83
C LYS A 135 28.60 2.13 21.53
N LYS A 136 28.40 2.63 20.31
CA LYS A 136 27.18 3.32 19.90
C LYS A 136 26.79 2.89 18.50
N PHE A 137 25.52 3.06 18.16
CA PHE A 137 25.08 2.89 16.78
C PHE A 137 23.98 3.88 16.41
N LYS A 138 23.83 4.16 15.12
CA LYS A 138 22.72 4.91 14.54
C LYS A 138 21.97 4.03 13.56
N VAL A 139 20.65 4.16 13.53
CA VAL A 139 19.82 3.49 12.52
C VAL A 139 19.28 4.52 11.54
N SER A 140 19.39 4.20 10.26
CA SER A 140 18.77 4.95 9.17
C SER A 140 17.88 4.02 8.34
N SER A 141 17.08 4.60 7.45
CA SER A 141 16.15 3.87 6.60
C SER A 141 16.09 4.47 5.19
N THR A 142 15.69 3.65 4.24
CA THR A 142 15.14 4.03 2.94
C THR A 142 13.80 3.34 2.73
N PHE A 143 13.04 3.79 1.75
CA PHE A 143 11.72 3.26 1.46
C PHE A 143 11.39 3.47 -0.02
N GLU A 144 11.14 2.37 -0.74
CA GLU A 144 10.75 2.41 -2.15
C GLU A 144 9.39 1.74 -2.36
N VAL A 145 8.64 2.24 -3.33
CA VAL A 145 7.35 1.66 -3.73
C VAL A 145 7.43 1.33 -5.20
N HIS A 146 7.23 0.05 -5.51
CA HIS A 146 7.30 -0.50 -6.85
C HIS A 146 5.88 -0.63 -7.40
N MET A 147 5.48 0.26 -8.31
CA MET A 147 4.14 0.20 -8.92
C MET A 147 4.12 -0.82 -10.06
N GLU A 148 3.01 -1.54 -10.20
CA GLU A 148 2.81 -2.41 -11.37
C GLU A 148 2.66 -1.54 -12.63
N SER A 149 3.56 -1.71 -13.61
CA SER A 149 3.47 -0.97 -14.86
C SER A 149 2.33 -1.52 -15.71
N SER A 150 1.26 -0.76 -15.88
CA SER A 150 0.19 -1.09 -16.83
C SER A 150 0.51 -0.55 -18.23
N ASP A 151 1.58 -1.02 -18.89
CA ASP A 151 1.76 -0.85 -20.35
C ASP A 151 2.92 -1.68 -20.93
N ALA A 152 2.60 -2.87 -21.44
CA ALA A 152 3.27 -3.50 -22.58
C ALA A 152 2.28 -4.43 -23.30
N SER A 153 1.68 -3.90 -24.37
CA SER A 153 0.80 -4.57 -25.32
C SER A 153 1.29 -5.95 -25.78
N SER A 154 0.43 -6.97 -25.67
CA SER A 154 0.26 -7.98 -26.72
C SER A 154 -1.11 -7.79 -27.37
N ALA A 155 -1.27 -6.63 -28.01
CA ALA A 155 -2.21 -6.49 -29.10
C ALA A 155 -1.56 -7.13 -30.34
N SER A 156 -1.68 -8.44 -30.48
CA SER A 156 -1.53 -9.14 -31.76
C SER A 156 -2.45 -10.34 -31.73
N GLY A 157 -3.66 -10.10 -32.22
CA GLY A 157 -4.76 -11.07 -32.23
C GLY A 157 -6.10 -10.39 -32.51
N VAL A 158 -6.12 -9.43 -33.42
CA VAL A 158 -7.38 -9.08 -34.11
C VAL A 158 -7.64 -10.25 -35.05
N GLU A 159 -8.44 -11.20 -34.61
CA GLU A 159 -9.11 -12.09 -35.54
C GLU A 159 -10.37 -11.36 -36.01
N VAL A 160 -10.33 -11.03 -37.31
CA VAL A 160 -11.45 -10.53 -38.08
C VAL A 160 -12.65 -11.45 -37.87
N ILE A 161 -13.74 -10.86 -37.39
CA ILE A 161 -15.05 -11.50 -37.32
C ILE A 161 -15.58 -11.48 -38.75
N ASP A 162 -15.55 -12.62 -39.44
CA ASP A 162 -16.31 -12.78 -40.67
C ASP A 162 -17.79 -12.86 -40.31
N ALA A 163 -18.54 -11.89 -40.82
CA ALA A 163 -19.98 -11.80 -40.70
C ALA A 163 -20.64 -12.72 -41.73
N ASP A 164 -20.80 -13.99 -41.37
CA ASP A 164 -21.77 -14.90 -41.99
C ASP A 164 -21.80 -16.18 -41.14
N ASP A 165 -22.66 -16.24 -40.13
CA ASP A 165 -23.63 -17.34 -39.94
C ASP A 165 -24.44 -17.09 -38.65
N LEU A 166 -25.65 -16.57 -38.84
CA LEU A 166 -26.70 -16.58 -37.84
C LEU A 166 -27.41 -17.92 -38.01
N ASP A 167 -27.26 -18.84 -37.05
CA ASP A 167 -28.27 -19.86 -36.88
C ASP A 167 -28.70 -20.01 -35.42
N VAL A 168 -30.01 -19.84 -35.27
CA VAL A 168 -30.82 -19.99 -34.08
C VAL A 168 -30.81 -21.45 -33.67
N ILE A 169 -30.62 -21.76 -32.38
CA ILE A 169 -31.34 -22.86 -31.72
C ILE A 169 -31.49 -22.59 -30.22
N ASP A 170 -32.73 -22.88 -29.83
CA ASP A 170 -33.42 -22.74 -28.57
C ASP A 170 -33.28 -24.01 -27.70
N SER A 171 -33.43 -23.80 -26.39
CA SER A 171 -33.87 -24.76 -25.36
C SER A 171 -32.94 -25.86 -24.81
N ASN A 172 -32.78 -25.73 -23.48
CA ASN A 172 -32.94 -26.73 -22.43
C ASN A 172 -31.74 -27.45 -21.80
N ASP A 173 -31.77 -27.37 -20.46
CA ASP A 173 -31.29 -28.32 -19.46
C ASP A 173 -29.77 -28.29 -19.20
N LEU A 174 -29.29 -28.00 -17.99
CA LEU A 174 -29.55 -28.82 -16.81
C LEU A 174 -29.48 -28.00 -15.52
N GLU A 175 -30.53 -28.15 -14.71
CA GLU A 175 -30.57 -27.74 -13.30
C GLU A 175 -29.55 -28.49 -12.43
N SER A 176 -29.08 -27.81 -11.38
CA SER A 176 -29.13 -28.42 -10.05
C SER A 176 -29.48 -27.37 -9.01
N THR A 177 -30.53 -27.72 -8.29
CA THR A 177 -31.33 -26.97 -7.35
C THR A 177 -30.73 -26.95 -5.95
N SER A 178 -30.99 -25.88 -5.21
CA SER A 178 -31.40 -25.95 -3.80
C SER A 178 -31.72 -24.54 -3.28
N ASP A 179 -33.00 -24.22 -3.35
CA ASP A 179 -33.66 -23.05 -2.76
C ASP A 179 -33.47 -22.92 -1.25
N GLY A 180 -33.55 -21.69 -0.76
CA GLY A 180 -33.50 -21.36 0.66
C GLY A 180 -33.80 -19.88 0.91
N THR A 181 -35.01 -19.48 0.52
CA THR A 181 -35.58 -18.12 0.61
C THR A 181 -35.28 -17.40 1.93
N SER A 182 -34.96 -16.11 1.83
CA SER A 182 -35.22 -15.12 2.88
C SER A 182 -35.34 -13.76 2.23
N SER A 183 -36.58 -13.41 1.92
CA SER A 183 -37.02 -12.06 1.63
C SER A 183 -36.60 -11.13 2.77
N SER A 184 -35.73 -10.17 2.47
CA SER A 184 -35.57 -8.97 3.29
C SER A 184 -35.60 -7.75 2.38
N SER A 185 -36.69 -7.00 2.54
CA SER A 185 -36.94 -5.62 2.12
C SER A 185 -35.78 -4.89 1.44
N SER A 186 -35.92 -4.69 0.14
CA SER A 186 -35.20 -3.72 -0.68
C SER A 186 -35.42 -2.31 -0.13
N SER A 187 -34.48 -1.86 0.69
CA SER A 187 -34.10 -0.45 0.66
C SER A 187 -33.28 -0.33 -0.61
N SER A 188 -33.82 0.29 -1.66
CA SER A 188 -33.07 0.56 -2.89
C SER A 188 -31.98 1.60 -2.56
N SER A 189 -30.90 1.15 -1.92
CA SER A 189 -29.61 1.84 -1.94
C SER A 189 -29.18 1.84 -3.40
N GLU A 190 -29.07 3.02 -3.99
CA GLU A 190 -28.61 3.11 -5.37
C GLU A 190 -27.27 2.39 -5.51
N ASP A 191 -27.16 1.66 -6.61
CA ASP A 191 -26.03 0.80 -6.89
C ASP A 191 -24.76 1.67 -6.98
N TRP A 192 -23.81 1.43 -6.09
CA TRP A 192 -22.52 2.13 -6.10
C TRP A 192 -21.82 1.99 -7.44
N ASP A 193 -22.09 0.94 -8.22
CA ASP A 193 -21.57 0.82 -9.57
C ASP A 193 -22.13 1.93 -10.48
N ALA A 194 -23.43 2.24 -10.37
CA ALA A 194 -24.05 3.34 -11.11
C ALA A 194 -23.59 4.73 -10.64
N VAL A 195 -23.29 4.88 -9.35
CA VAL A 195 -22.67 6.11 -8.80
C VAL A 195 -21.28 6.29 -9.39
N LEU A 196 -20.48 5.22 -9.44
CA LEU A 196 -19.12 5.25 -9.96
C LEU A 196 -19.07 5.41 -11.48
N ASP A 197 -20.03 4.85 -12.22
CA ASP A 197 -20.23 5.14 -13.64
C ASP A 197 -20.47 6.64 -13.87
N SER A 198 -21.34 7.23 -13.05
CA SER A 198 -21.65 8.67 -13.11
C SER A 198 -20.43 9.53 -12.77
N TYR A 199 -19.63 9.10 -11.78
CA TYR A 199 -18.40 9.78 -11.36
C TYR A 199 -17.32 9.70 -12.45
N GLU A 200 -17.11 8.51 -13.03
CA GLU A 200 -16.18 8.32 -14.16
C GLU A 200 -16.57 9.17 -15.35
N SER A 201 -17.86 9.18 -15.71
CA SER A 201 -18.38 9.96 -16.84
C SER A 201 -18.25 11.48 -16.64
N TYR A 202 -18.38 11.95 -15.40
CA TYR A 202 -18.12 13.34 -15.04
C TYR A 202 -16.63 13.67 -15.13
N VAL A 203 -15.77 12.82 -14.56
CA VAL A 203 -14.30 12.99 -14.56
C VAL A 203 -13.74 13.00 -15.99
N ASP A 204 -14.16 12.08 -16.85
CA ASP A 204 -13.70 12.02 -18.23
C ASP A 204 -14.09 13.31 -19.00
N GLN A 205 -15.31 13.82 -18.78
CA GLN A 205 -15.75 15.08 -19.39
C GLN A 205 -15.02 16.30 -18.83
N TYR A 206 -14.76 16.32 -17.51
CA TYR A 206 -13.97 17.36 -16.86
C TYR A 206 -12.54 17.39 -17.39
N ILE A 207 -11.90 16.23 -17.56
CA ILE A 207 -10.56 16.10 -18.14
C ILE A 207 -10.54 16.61 -19.59
N SER A 208 -11.54 16.25 -20.40
CA SER A 208 -11.67 16.77 -21.77
C SER A 208 -11.78 18.29 -21.79
N PHE A 209 -12.68 18.85 -20.97
CA PHE A 209 -12.85 20.30 -20.83
C PHE A 209 -11.55 20.99 -20.40
N ALA A 210 -10.88 20.46 -19.37
CA ALA A 210 -9.64 21.02 -18.83
C ALA A 210 -8.50 20.99 -19.86
N LYS A 211 -8.37 19.90 -20.63
CA LYS A 211 -7.36 19.80 -21.71
C LYS A 211 -7.62 20.79 -22.84
N LYS A 212 -8.88 21.05 -23.19
CA LYS A 212 -9.24 22.08 -24.19
C LYS A 212 -8.95 23.49 -23.65
N ALA A 213 -9.36 23.77 -22.41
CA ALA A 213 -9.11 25.05 -21.76
C ALA A 213 -7.61 25.35 -21.61
N ALA A 214 -6.79 24.36 -21.23
CA ALA A 214 -5.33 24.48 -21.14
C ALA A 214 -4.68 24.83 -22.49
N LYS A 215 -5.29 24.41 -23.61
CA LYS A 215 -4.87 24.75 -24.97
C LYS A 215 -5.42 26.09 -25.48
N GLY A 216 -6.16 26.82 -24.66
CA GLY A 216 -6.81 28.08 -25.03
C GLY A 216 -8.01 27.91 -25.97
N ASP A 217 -8.57 26.71 -26.09
CA ASP A 217 -9.72 26.44 -26.94
C ASP A 217 -11.01 26.98 -26.31
N MET A 218 -11.49 28.11 -26.83
CA MET A 218 -12.70 28.77 -26.34
C MET A 218 -13.99 27.98 -26.60
N SER A 219 -13.95 26.92 -27.43
CA SER A 219 -15.09 26.01 -27.61
C SER A 219 -15.40 25.18 -26.36
N ALA A 220 -14.44 25.04 -25.44
CA ALA A 220 -14.64 24.38 -24.14
C ALA A 220 -15.77 25.03 -23.32
N LEU A 221 -16.01 26.35 -23.49
CA LEU A 221 -17.09 27.06 -22.79
C LEU A 221 -18.48 26.52 -23.16
N ALA A 222 -18.65 25.95 -24.34
CA ALA A 222 -19.91 25.33 -24.76
C ALA A 222 -20.18 24.00 -24.04
N GLU A 223 -19.17 23.37 -23.43
CA GLU A 223 -19.31 22.11 -22.67
C GLU A 223 -19.72 22.34 -21.21
N TYR A 224 -19.63 23.58 -20.71
CA TYR A 224 -19.92 23.92 -19.32
C TYR A 224 -21.34 23.56 -18.87
N PRO A 225 -22.41 23.80 -19.66
CA PRO A 225 -23.76 23.36 -19.30
C PRO A 225 -23.89 21.83 -19.16
N SER A 226 -23.21 21.07 -20.03
CA SER A 226 -23.21 19.60 -19.94
C SER A 226 -22.44 19.11 -18.71
N LEU A 227 -21.31 19.73 -18.40
CA LEU A 227 -20.52 19.39 -17.21
C LEU A 227 -21.31 19.65 -15.93
N MET A 228 -22.03 20.77 -15.87
CA MET A 228 -22.90 21.11 -14.74
C MET A 228 -24.05 20.12 -14.60
N SER A 229 -24.67 19.69 -15.70
CA SER A 229 -25.72 18.66 -15.68
C SER A 229 -25.21 17.33 -15.12
N LYS A 230 -24.00 16.89 -15.49
CA LYS A 230 -23.40 15.65 -14.96
C LYS A 230 -23.00 15.77 -13.49
N ALA A 231 -22.54 16.95 -13.06
CA ALA A 231 -22.25 17.21 -11.65
C ALA A 231 -23.52 17.12 -10.79
N GLN A 232 -24.66 17.63 -11.28
CA GLN A 232 -25.94 17.50 -10.62
C GLN A 232 -26.40 16.03 -10.55
N GLU A 233 -26.30 15.29 -11.67
CA GLU A 233 -26.64 13.86 -11.70
C GLU A 233 -25.78 13.04 -10.71
N LEU A 234 -24.47 13.29 -10.65
CA LEU A 234 -23.57 12.66 -9.68
C LEU A 234 -23.96 13.02 -8.24
N SER A 235 -24.27 14.29 -7.98
CA SER A 235 -24.68 14.75 -6.65
C SER A 235 -25.98 14.09 -6.19
N ASP A 236 -26.95 13.95 -7.09
CA ASP A 236 -28.23 13.30 -6.76
C ASP A 236 -28.02 11.82 -6.43
N LYS A 237 -27.19 11.12 -7.21
CA LYS A 237 -26.84 9.71 -6.97
C LYS A 237 -26.04 9.50 -5.67
N LEU A 238 -25.11 10.40 -5.35
CA LEU A 238 -24.35 10.34 -4.09
C LEU A 238 -25.25 10.57 -2.86
N ASN A 239 -26.23 11.48 -2.95
CA ASN A 239 -27.14 11.75 -1.83
C ASN A 239 -28.08 10.57 -1.53
N ASN A 240 -28.32 9.71 -2.52
CA ASN A 240 -29.17 8.53 -2.39
C ASN A 240 -28.39 7.23 -2.09
N ALA A 241 -27.05 7.25 -2.23
CA ALA A 241 -26.18 6.18 -1.78
C ALA A 241 -26.14 6.14 -0.23
N LYS A 242 -26.53 5.00 0.36
CA LYS A 242 -26.68 4.85 1.83
C LYS A 242 -25.88 3.69 2.44
N SER A 243 -25.12 2.97 1.64
CA SER A 243 -24.26 1.87 2.07
C SER A 243 -22.79 2.21 1.87
N ASP A 244 -21.87 1.46 2.47
CA ASP A 244 -20.44 1.60 2.20
C ASP A 244 -20.09 1.05 0.81
N LEU A 245 -19.02 1.59 0.21
CA LEU A 245 -18.42 1.04 -1.01
C LEU A 245 -17.86 -0.35 -0.73
N SER A 246 -18.09 -1.30 -1.64
CA SER A 246 -17.31 -2.54 -1.62
C SER A 246 -15.83 -2.27 -1.96
N ALA A 247 -14.95 -3.22 -1.67
CA ALA A 247 -13.53 -3.08 -2.01
C ALA A 247 -13.29 -2.85 -3.51
N SER A 248 -14.06 -3.49 -4.40
CA SER A 248 -13.95 -3.29 -5.85
C SER A 248 -14.45 -1.90 -6.27
N GLN A 249 -15.51 -1.40 -5.64
CA GLN A 249 -16.07 -0.08 -5.87
C GLN A 249 -15.14 1.03 -5.34
N ALA A 250 -14.53 0.85 -4.17
CA ALA A 250 -13.51 1.74 -3.63
C ALA A 250 -12.25 1.78 -4.52
N ALA A 251 -11.79 0.63 -5.00
CA ALA A 251 -10.69 0.57 -5.97
C ALA A 251 -11.04 1.29 -7.27
N ARG A 252 -12.27 1.15 -7.76
CA ARG A 252 -12.75 1.85 -8.96
C ARG A 252 -12.84 3.36 -8.76
N TYR A 253 -13.33 3.83 -7.61
CA TYR A 253 -13.29 5.25 -7.23
C TYR A 253 -11.86 5.83 -7.23
N ALA A 254 -10.90 5.06 -6.69
CA ALA A 254 -9.50 5.46 -6.65
C ALA A 254 -8.90 5.57 -8.06
N ARG A 255 -9.20 4.61 -8.97
CA ARG A 255 -8.78 4.69 -10.39
C ARG A 255 -9.34 5.94 -11.08
N ILE A 256 -10.63 6.22 -10.92
CA ILE A 256 -11.27 7.41 -11.49
C ILE A 256 -10.60 8.69 -10.97
N SER A 257 -10.23 8.72 -9.68
CA SER A 257 -9.55 9.87 -9.07
C SER A 257 -8.09 10.02 -9.56
N ALA A 258 -7.38 8.92 -9.80
CA ALA A 258 -6.04 8.92 -10.36
C ALA A 258 -6.00 9.48 -11.80
N LYS A 259 -7.01 9.16 -12.63
CA LYS A 259 -7.16 9.73 -13.98
C LYS A 259 -7.12 11.27 -13.97
N MET A 260 -7.70 11.92 -12.96
CA MET A 260 -7.66 13.40 -12.84
C MET A 260 -6.25 13.92 -12.56
N VAL A 261 -5.47 13.21 -11.74
CA VAL A 261 -4.09 13.58 -11.40
C VAL A 261 -3.18 13.40 -12.61
N GLU A 262 -3.31 12.29 -13.32
CA GLU A 262 -2.58 12.03 -14.57
C GLU A 262 -2.93 13.07 -15.64
N ALA A 263 -4.21 13.38 -15.79
CA ALA A 263 -4.65 14.43 -16.69
C ALA A 263 -4.02 15.78 -16.30
N ALA A 264 -4.03 16.15 -15.02
CA ALA A 264 -3.41 17.38 -14.54
C ALA A 264 -1.91 17.43 -14.82
N ALA A 265 -1.19 16.32 -14.61
CA ALA A 265 0.23 16.21 -14.95
C ALA A 265 0.48 16.35 -16.45
N SER A 266 -0.41 15.81 -17.30
CA SER A 266 -0.30 15.88 -18.77
C SER A 266 -0.64 17.26 -19.37
N MET A 267 -1.14 18.20 -18.56
CA MET A 267 -1.56 19.54 -18.98
C MET A 267 -0.51 20.63 -18.73
N ASN A 268 0.68 20.27 -18.22
CA ASN A 268 1.83 21.15 -18.02
C ASN A 268 2.80 21.15 -19.21
#